data_AF-A0A7C7LUF7-F1
#
_entry.id   AF-A0A7C7LUF7-F1
#
_cell.length_a   1.000
_cell.length_b   1.000
_cell.length_c   1.000
_cell.angle_alpha   90.00
_cell.angle_beta   90.00
_cell.angle_gamma   90.00
#
_symmetry.space_group_name_H-M   'P 1'
#
loop_
_entity.id
_entity.type
_entity.pdbx_description
1 polymer ?
#
loop_
_entity_poly.entity_id
_entity_poly.type
_entity_poly.pdbx_seq_one_letter_code
_entity_poly.pdbx_strand_id
1 'polypeptide(L)' 'MSSLEGYREVIIEMMRYSGAVDQIADDLNCSEEDLVHFIKSSGIDKQLSRRSWKWKATDKGKRRVIGSS' A
#
# COMPACT_ATOMS: atom_id res chain seq x y z
N MET A 1 -22.07 0.90 5.81
CA MET A 1 -21.37 0.07 4.79
C MET A 1 -20.01 0.69 4.59
N SER A 2 -19.00 0.05 5.15
CA SER A 2 -17.63 0.53 5.19
C SER A 2 -17.11 0.60 3.76
N SER A 3 -16.85 1.80 3.24
CA SER A 3 -16.44 2.00 1.83
C SER A 3 -15.28 1.10 1.41
N LEU A 4 -14.40 0.72 2.35
CA LEU A 4 -13.27 -0.18 2.13
C LEU A 4 -13.64 -1.62 1.74
N GLU A 5 -14.78 -2.16 2.18
CA GLU A 5 -15.19 -3.51 1.77
C GLU A 5 -15.52 -3.56 0.27
N GLY A 6 -16.10 -2.50 -0.28
CA GLY A 6 -16.35 -2.38 -1.72
C GLY A 6 -15.06 -2.22 -2.54
N TYR A 7 -14.01 -1.68 -1.93
CA TYR A 7 -12.69 -1.52 -2.55
C TYR A 7 -11.75 -2.69 -2.27
N ARG A 8 -12.21 -3.80 -1.68
CA ARG A 8 -11.34 -4.92 -1.28
C ARG A 8 -10.47 -5.44 -2.43
N GLU A 9 -11.06 -5.68 -3.59
CA GLU A 9 -10.33 -6.17 -4.77
C GLU A 9 -9.34 -5.12 -5.30
N VAL A 10 -9.75 -3.86 -5.32
CA VAL A 10 -8.91 -2.72 -5.71
C VAL A 10 -7.71 -2.57 -4.78
N ILE A 11 -7.92 -2.68 -3.46
CA ILE A 11 -6.83 -2.65 -2.46
C ILE A 11 -5.88 -3.82 -2.67
N ILE A 12 -6.38 -5.03 -2.94
CA ILE A 12 -5.52 -6.18 -3.25
C ILE A 12 -4.72 -5.95 -4.53
N GLU A 13 -5.33 -5.38 -5.56
CA GLU A 13 -4.68 -5.07 -6.83
C GLU A 13 -3.62 -3.98 -6.65
N MET A 14 -3.95 -2.89 -5.96
CA MET A 14 -3.01 -1.83 -5.61
C MET A 14 -1.88 -2.36 -4.73
N MET A 15 -2.13 -3.19 -3.72
CA MET A 15 -1.05 -3.80 -2.95
C MET A 15 -0.19 -4.79 -3.76
N ARG A 16 -0.72 -5.35 -4.87
CA ARG A 16 0.01 -6.26 -5.76
C ARG A 16 0.89 -5.54 -6.76
N TYR A 17 0.49 -4.35 -7.22
CA TYR A 17 1.13 -3.62 -8.32
C TYR A 17 1.63 -2.22 -7.93
N SER A 18 0.88 -1.52 -7.08
CA SER A 18 1.30 -0.26 -6.46
C SER A 18 2.25 -0.52 -5.29
N GLY A 19 2.89 0.56 -4.87
CA GLY A 19 3.85 0.54 -3.78
C GLY A 19 3.18 0.35 -2.42
N ALA A 20 3.68 1.07 -1.44
CA ALA A 20 3.35 0.78 -0.05
C ALA A 20 2.00 1.36 0.41
N VAL A 21 1.57 0.98 1.62
CA VAL A 21 0.23 1.28 2.14
C VAL A 21 -0.01 2.77 2.35
N ASP A 22 1.03 3.53 2.67
CA ASP A 22 1.00 5.00 2.70
C ASP A 22 0.59 5.60 1.35
N GLN A 23 1.17 5.13 0.25
CA GLN A 23 0.80 5.58 -1.10
C GLN A 23 -0.62 5.20 -1.48
N ILE A 24 -1.04 3.98 -1.11
CA ILE A 24 -2.40 3.51 -1.38
C ILE A 24 -3.43 4.30 -0.56
N ALA A 25 -3.10 4.69 0.67
CA ALA A 25 -3.95 5.53 1.49
C ALA A 25 -4.12 6.93 0.87
N ASP A 26 -3.03 7.53 0.39
CA ASP A 26 -3.07 8.79 -0.35
C ASP A 26 -3.92 8.68 -1.63
N ASP A 27 -3.71 7.64 -2.44
CA ASP A 27 -4.46 7.40 -3.69
C ASP A 27 -5.97 7.19 -3.44
N LEU A 28 -6.33 6.53 -2.35
CA LEU A 28 -7.72 6.30 -1.94
C LEU A 28 -8.31 7.44 -1.11
N ASN A 29 -7.53 8.49 -0.83
CA ASN A 29 -7.89 9.59 0.06
C ASN A 29 -8.48 9.08 1.40
N CYS A 30 -7.82 8.09 2.00
CA CYS A 30 -8.23 7.47 3.25
C CYS A 30 -7.09 7.51 4.29
N SER A 31 -7.44 7.27 5.56
CA SER A 31 -6.43 7.23 6.61
C SER A 31 -5.55 5.97 6.46
N GLU A 32 -4.23 6.14 6.56
CA GLU A 32 -3.28 5.01 6.63
C GLU A 32 -3.69 4.05 7.75
N GLU A 33 -4.12 4.56 8.90
CA GLU A 33 -4.54 3.75 10.05
C GLU A 33 -5.76 2.88 9.73
N ASP A 34 -6.78 3.46 9.06
CA ASP A 34 -7.99 2.74 8.67
C ASP A 34 -7.69 1.67 7.62
N LEU A 35 -6.82 1.98 6.66
CA LEU A 35 -6.39 1.03 5.64
C LEU A 35 -5.56 -0.11 6.23
N VAL A 36 -4.63 0.19 7.14
CA VAL A 36 -3.85 -0.82 7.88
C VAL A 36 -4.77 -1.71 8.70
N HIS A 37 -5.73 -1.12 9.43
CA HIS A 37 -6.68 -1.86 10.23
C HIS A 37 -7.52 -2.79 9.34
N PHE A 38 -8.02 -2.29 8.22
CA PHE A 38 -8.78 -3.08 7.24
C PHE A 38 -7.98 -4.24 6.63
N ILE A 39 -6.72 -3.99 6.22
CA ILE A 39 -5.85 -5.02 5.64
C ILE A 39 -5.61 -6.16 6.64
N LYS A 40 -5.34 -5.82 7.91
CA LYS A 40 -5.11 -6.79 8.98
C LYS A 40 -6.37 -7.53 9.37
N SER A 41 -7.49 -6.83 9.56
CA SER A 41 -8.76 -7.44 9.95
C SER A 41 -9.33 -8.35 8.86
N SER A 42 -9.08 -7.99 7.58
CA SER A 42 -9.51 -8.77 6.41
C SER A 42 -8.57 -9.91 6.03
N GLY A 43 -7.41 -10.02 6.69
CA GLY A 43 -6.40 -11.05 6.40
C GLY A 43 -5.70 -10.90 5.04
N ILE A 44 -5.76 -9.71 4.43
CA ILE A 44 -5.11 -9.41 3.14
C ILE A 44 -3.58 -9.45 3.31
N ASP A 45 -3.08 -9.01 4.46
CA ASP A 45 -1.66 -9.13 4.84
C ASP A 45 -1.16 -10.58 4.73
N LYS A 46 -1.95 -11.54 5.19
CA LYS A 46 -1.64 -12.97 5.13
C LYS A 46 -1.72 -13.50 3.71
N GLN A 47 -2.71 -13.06 2.94
CA GLN A 47 -2.85 -13.43 1.53
C GLN A 47 -1.67 -12.93 0.68
N LEU A 48 -1.13 -11.75 1.02
CA LEU A 48 -0.01 -11.13 0.32
C LEU A 48 1.35 -11.43 0.96
N SER A 49 1.41 -12.12 2.10
CA SER A 49 2.65 -12.48 2.83
C SER A 49 3.72 -13.15 1.98
N ARG A 50 3.34 -13.83 0.89
CA ARG A 50 4.25 -14.50 -0.04
C ARG A 50 4.95 -13.53 -1.00
N ARG A 51 4.44 -12.32 -1.16
CA ARG A 51 5.12 -11.24 -1.86
C ARG A 51 5.74 -10.33 -0.81
N SER A 52 7.00 -9.97 -0.98
CA SER A 52 7.71 -9.02 -0.10
C SER A 52 7.18 -7.60 -0.29
N TRP A 53 5.91 -7.38 0.06
CA TRP A 53 5.25 -6.09 0.01
C TRP A 53 5.68 -5.22 1.19
N LYS A 54 5.57 -3.90 1.07
CA LYS A 54 6.08 -2.94 2.04
C LYS A 54 4.95 -2.12 2.65
N TRP A 55 4.95 -1.97 3.97
CA TRP A 55 3.97 -1.13 4.69
C TRP A 55 4.17 0.35 4.43
N LYS A 56 5.42 0.79 4.36
CA LYS A 56 5.78 2.17 4.03
C LYS A 56 6.60 2.19 2.78
N ALA A 57 6.39 3.22 1.94
CA ALA A 57 7.27 3.44 0.83
C ALA A 57 8.61 3.69 1.48
N THR A 58 9.56 2.77 1.28
CA THR A 58 10.94 3.10 1.65
C THR A 58 11.19 4.37 0.89
N ASP A 59 11.34 5.48 1.62
CA ASP A 59 11.60 6.81 1.09
C ASP A 59 12.64 6.57 0.02
N LYS A 60 12.20 6.59 -1.24
CA LYS A 60 13.13 6.49 -2.36
C LYS A 60 13.74 7.86 -2.32
N GLY A 61 14.68 8.03 -1.38
CA GLY A 61 15.56 9.15 -1.28
C GLY A 61 15.96 9.40 -2.70
N LYS A 62 15.50 10.56 -3.20
CA LYS A 62 15.69 11.08 -4.55
C LYS A 62 16.92 10.40 -5.09
N ARG A 63 16.77 9.51 -6.09
CA ARG A 63 17.93 8.95 -6.79
C ARG A 63 18.67 10.19 -7.27
N ARG A 64 19.68 10.63 -6.53
CA ARG A 64 20.54 11.74 -6.92
C ARG A 64 21.25 11.12 -8.11
N VAL A 65 20.75 11.42 -9.30
CA VAL A 65 21.44 11.12 -10.53
C VAL A 65 22.72 11.93 -10.41
N ILE A 66 23.77 11.32 -9.86
CA ILE A 66 25.11 11.85 -9.97
C ILE A 66 25.45 11.57 -11.42
N GLY A 67 25.04 12.50 -12.30
CA GLY A 67 25.57 12.58 -13.64
C GLY A 67 27.06 12.80 -13.48
N SER A 68 27.84 11.76 -13.74
CA SER A 68 29.28 11.88 -13.93
C SER A 68 29.49 12.79 -15.13
N SER A 69 30.03 13.98 -14.87
CA SER A 69 30.64 14.86 -15.89
C SER A 69 31.85 14.19 -16.54
#